data_AF-A0A7J2I527-F1
#
_entry.id   AF-A0A7J2I527-F1
#
_cell.length_a   1.000
_cell.length_b   1.000
_cell.length_c   1.000
_cell.angle_alpha   90.00
_cell.angle_beta   90.00
_cell.angle_gamma   90.00
#
_symmetry.space_group_name_H-M   'P 1'
#
loop_
_entity.id
_entity.type
_entity.pdbx_description
1 polymer ?
#
loop_
_entity_poly.entity_id
_entity_poly.type
_entity_poly.pdbx_seq_one_letter_code
_entity_poly.pdbx_strand_id
1 'polypeptide(L)'
;MELLIKGGYVFDPLNGVDGERMDICIRDGRVVESVDESKAKVIDASGMTVMPGGVDIHSHIAGSKVNLGRLMRPEDHRKDVVPRTDVTRSGVGYSVPSTFVTGYRYALMGYTTVIEPAGPPLGARHVHEELNDTPIVDKAFFPLMGNNYFVLKYVSEGDLEKLKAFVAWLLWATKGYAVKIVNPGGVEMWKWGKDVESIDDVVEGFGVTPRQIVV
;
A
#
# COMPACT_ATOMS: atom_id res chain seq x y z
N MET A 1 0.42 26.19 10.29
CA MET A 1 -1.05 26.09 10.53
C MET A 1 -1.26 25.36 11.84
N GLU A 2 -2.12 25.87 12.72
CA GLU A 2 -2.48 25.23 14.00
C GLU A 2 -3.93 24.72 13.96
N LEU A 3 -4.15 23.51 14.47
CA LEU A 3 -5.47 22.90 14.64
C LEU A 3 -5.63 22.42 16.08
N LEU A 4 -6.85 22.51 16.59
CA LEU A 4 -7.25 21.93 17.88
C LEU A 4 -8.51 21.08 17.66
N ILE A 5 -8.39 19.77 17.80
CA ILE A 5 -9.56 18.87 17.82
C ILE A 5 -10.01 18.77 19.28
N LYS A 6 -11.21 19.25 19.60
CA LYS A 6 -11.63 19.50 20.98
C LYS A 6 -12.73 18.52 21.43
N GLY A 7 -12.54 17.93 22.60
CA GLY A 7 -13.59 17.25 23.36
C GLY A 7 -14.04 15.90 22.82
N GLY A 8 -13.26 15.26 21.95
CA GLY A 8 -13.56 13.94 21.37
C GLY A 8 -13.17 12.77 22.28
N TYR A 9 -13.76 11.61 22.04
CA TYR A 9 -13.38 10.34 22.66
C TYR A 9 -12.25 9.71 21.86
N VAL A 10 -11.03 9.78 22.38
CA VAL A 10 -9.81 9.36 21.67
C VAL A 10 -9.57 7.87 21.89
N PHE A 11 -9.23 7.15 20.82
CA PHE A 11 -8.75 5.77 20.88
C PHE A 11 -7.37 5.69 20.24
N ASP A 12 -6.37 5.40 21.06
CA ASP A 12 -4.98 5.22 20.65
C ASP A 12 -4.36 4.02 21.39
N PRO A 13 -4.50 2.80 20.83
CA PRO A 13 -4.02 1.58 21.47
C PRO A 13 -2.51 1.55 21.70
N LEU A 14 -1.71 2.25 20.88
CA LEU A 14 -0.25 2.28 21.05
C LEU A 14 0.17 3.08 22.28
N ASN A 15 -0.64 4.05 22.68
CA ASN A 15 -0.45 4.86 23.87
C ASN A 15 -1.39 4.46 25.03
N GLY A 16 -2.18 3.39 24.87
CA GLY A 16 -3.07 2.87 25.91
C GLY A 16 -4.29 3.73 26.21
N VAL A 17 -4.72 4.57 25.26
CA VAL A 17 -5.91 5.43 25.36
C VAL A 17 -7.11 4.67 24.79
N ASP A 18 -8.13 4.42 25.60
CA ASP A 18 -9.31 3.59 25.30
C ASP A 18 -10.62 4.36 25.55
N GLY A 19 -10.81 5.43 24.78
CA GLY A 19 -12.04 6.22 24.79
C GLY A 19 -12.07 7.34 25.81
N GLU A 20 -10.92 7.80 26.32
CA GLU A 20 -10.86 8.99 27.16
C GLU A 20 -11.26 10.25 26.37
N ARG A 21 -11.94 11.18 27.06
CA ARG A 21 -12.27 12.48 26.49
C ARG A 21 -11.05 13.39 26.53
N MET A 22 -10.49 13.74 25.37
CA MET A 22 -9.24 14.47 25.24
C MET A 22 -9.25 15.45 24.06
N ASP A 23 -8.34 16.42 24.11
CA ASP A 23 -8.08 17.35 23.01
C ASP A 23 -6.80 16.92 22.27
N ILE A 24 -6.78 17.05 20.94
CA ILE A 24 -5.61 16.78 20.10
C ILE A 24 -5.14 18.08 19.46
N CYS A 25 -3.91 18.47 19.79
CA CYS A 25 -3.26 19.66 19.28
C CYS A 25 -2.36 19.30 18.08
N ILE A 26 -2.47 20.05 16.98
CA ILE A 26 -1.67 19.82 15.76
C ILE A 26 -1.06 21.13 15.30
N ARG A 27 0.25 21.12 15.04
CA ARG A 27 0.99 22.25 14.45
C ARG A 27 1.82 21.75 13.27
N ASP A 28 1.65 22.40 12.12
CA ASP A 28 2.45 22.16 10.91
C ASP A 28 2.51 20.66 10.50
N GLY A 29 1.35 20.00 10.58
CA GLY A 29 1.19 18.60 10.19
C GLY A 29 1.66 17.58 11.22
N ARG A 30 2.00 17.99 12.44
CA ARG A 30 2.43 17.09 13.53
C ARG A 30 1.56 17.28 14.77
N VAL A 31 1.30 16.18 15.48
CA VAL A 31 0.70 16.22 16.82
C VAL A 31 1.72 16.83 17.78
N VAL A 32 1.27 17.79 18.60
CA VAL A 32 2.10 18.51 19.58
C VAL A 32 1.40 18.54 20.94
N GLU A 33 2.13 18.85 22.00
CA GLU A 33 1.56 18.91 23.36
C GLU A 33 0.54 20.03 23.53
N SER A 34 0.73 21.17 22.85
CA SER A 34 -0.16 22.32 22.95
C SER A 34 -0.12 23.26 21.75
N VAL A 35 -1.23 23.95 21.52
CA VAL A 35 -1.38 25.07 20.57
C VAL A 35 -2.01 26.28 21.26
N ASP A 36 -1.85 27.46 20.67
CA ASP A 36 -2.54 28.65 21.14
C ASP A 36 -3.98 28.61 20.60
N GLU A 37 -4.96 28.29 21.45
CA GLU A 37 -6.37 28.16 21.05
C GLU A 37 -6.90 29.42 20.35
N SER A 38 -6.36 30.61 20.67
CA SER A 38 -6.76 31.86 20.01
C SER A 38 -6.29 31.98 18.55
N LYS A 39 -5.29 31.16 18.15
CA LYS A 39 -4.70 31.12 16.81
C LYS A 39 -5.02 29.82 16.07
N ALA A 40 -5.36 28.77 16.79
CA ALA A 40 -5.69 27.48 16.21
C ALA A 40 -7.09 27.48 15.59
N LYS A 41 -7.25 26.79 14.47
CA LYS A 41 -8.57 26.45 13.96
C LYS A 41 -9.13 25.31 14.80
N VAL A 42 -10.22 25.58 15.52
CA VAL A 42 -10.88 24.60 16.37
C VAL A 42 -11.83 23.71 15.56
N ILE A 43 -11.76 22.40 15.79
CA ILE A 43 -12.67 21.38 15.30
C ILE A 43 -13.35 20.79 16.54
N ASP A 44 -14.66 21.02 16.69
CA ASP A 44 -15.43 20.43 17.78
C ASP A 44 -15.73 18.96 17.47
N ALA A 45 -15.20 18.06 18.30
CA ALA A 45 -15.39 16.62 18.21
C ALA A 45 -16.24 16.08 19.37
N SER A 46 -16.99 16.94 20.05
CA SER A 46 -17.85 16.54 21.16
C SER A 46 -18.85 15.45 20.75
N GLY A 47 -18.84 14.32 21.46
CA GLY A 47 -19.69 13.16 21.14
C GLY A 47 -19.19 12.31 19.98
N MET A 48 -18.03 12.64 19.39
CA MET A 48 -17.41 11.90 18.30
C MET A 48 -16.24 11.05 18.77
N THR A 49 -15.98 9.97 18.04
CA THR A 49 -14.77 9.16 18.15
C THR A 49 -13.63 9.81 17.36
N VAL A 50 -12.44 9.87 17.97
CA VAL A 50 -11.21 10.36 17.36
C VAL A 50 -10.18 9.24 17.36
N MET A 51 -9.62 8.93 16.19
CA MET A 51 -8.63 7.86 16.00
C MET A 51 -7.46 8.36 15.15
N PRO A 52 -6.29 7.71 15.22
CA PRO A 52 -5.27 7.85 14.19
C PRO A 52 -5.84 7.53 12.81
N GLY A 53 -5.27 8.14 11.77
CA GLY A 53 -5.62 7.82 10.39
C GLY A 53 -5.37 6.34 10.08
N GLY A 54 -6.31 5.72 9.37
CA GLY A 54 -6.22 4.30 9.03
C GLY A 54 -5.01 3.98 8.14
N VAL A 55 -4.38 2.83 8.39
CA VAL A 55 -3.22 2.33 7.66
C VAL A 55 -3.55 0.97 7.03
N ASP A 56 -3.69 0.95 5.70
CA ASP A 56 -3.91 -0.27 4.93
C ASP A 56 -2.58 -0.77 4.34
N ILE A 57 -2.08 -1.88 4.89
CA ILE A 57 -0.78 -2.44 4.50
C ILE A 57 -0.85 -3.36 3.27
N HIS A 58 -2.04 -3.65 2.73
CA HIS A 58 -2.18 -4.64 1.67
C HIS A 58 -3.42 -4.41 0.80
N SER A 59 -3.31 -3.51 -0.19
CA SER A 59 -4.38 -3.29 -1.15
C SER A 59 -3.89 -3.10 -2.58
N HIS A 60 -4.50 -3.81 -3.52
CA HIS A 60 -4.14 -3.73 -4.94
C HIS A 60 -4.74 -2.49 -5.60
N ILE A 61 -4.06 -1.37 -5.47
CA ILE A 61 -4.54 -0.05 -5.94
C ILE A 61 -3.83 0.45 -7.20
N ALA A 62 -2.64 -0.08 -7.53
CA ALA A 62 -1.80 0.49 -8.57
C ALA A 62 -1.06 -0.57 -9.43
N GLY A 63 -0.78 -0.17 -10.67
CA GLY A 63 0.10 -0.88 -11.60
C GLY A 63 -0.61 -1.76 -12.61
N SER A 64 0.18 -2.40 -13.48
CA SER A 64 -0.30 -3.10 -14.68
C SER A 64 -1.41 -4.11 -14.43
N LYS A 65 -1.31 -4.91 -13.36
CA LYS A 65 -2.36 -5.88 -12.99
C LYS A 65 -3.70 -5.23 -12.63
N VAL A 66 -3.66 -4.09 -11.92
CA VAL A 66 -4.87 -3.39 -11.48
C VAL A 66 -5.52 -2.71 -12.68
N ASN A 67 -4.70 -2.04 -13.50
CA ASN A 67 -5.19 -1.37 -14.69
C ASN A 67 -5.75 -2.34 -15.73
N LEU A 68 -5.15 -3.52 -15.87
CA LEU A 68 -5.71 -4.58 -16.71
C LEU A 68 -7.10 -5.01 -16.20
N GLY A 69 -7.28 -5.13 -14.87
CA GLY A 69 -8.58 -5.37 -14.25
C GLY A 69 -9.61 -4.30 -14.59
N ARG A 70 -9.24 -3.01 -14.53
CA ARG A 70 -10.09 -1.88 -14.95
C ARG A 70 -10.45 -1.99 -16.44
N LEU A 71 -9.47 -2.26 -17.29
CA LEU A 71 -9.65 -2.34 -18.74
C LEU A 71 -10.59 -3.48 -19.15
N MET A 72 -10.45 -4.65 -18.52
CA MET A 72 -11.25 -5.84 -18.81
C MET A 72 -12.69 -5.76 -18.30
N ARG A 73 -13.02 -4.76 -17.47
CA ARG A 73 -14.30 -4.70 -16.74
C ARG A 73 -15.10 -3.41 -16.97
N PRO A 74 -15.45 -3.06 -18.22
CA PRO A 74 -16.25 -1.87 -18.49
C PRO A 74 -17.65 -1.93 -17.85
N GLU A 75 -18.19 -3.11 -17.56
CA GLU A 75 -19.45 -3.29 -16.84
C GLU A 75 -19.37 -2.84 -15.37
N ASP A 76 -18.20 -2.97 -14.72
CA ASP A 76 -17.94 -2.46 -13.38
C ASP A 76 -17.98 -0.93 -13.36
N HIS A 77 -17.36 -0.31 -14.37
CA HIS A 77 -17.35 1.15 -14.53
C HIS A 77 -18.73 1.75 -14.78
N ARG A 78 -19.56 1.07 -15.60
CA ARG A 78 -20.92 1.55 -15.91
C ARG A 78 -21.86 1.53 -14.71
N LYS A 79 -21.61 0.65 -13.73
CA LYS A 79 -22.45 0.50 -12.53
C LYS A 79 -22.15 1.54 -11.45
N ASP A 80 -20.97 2.14 -11.48
CA ASP A 80 -20.50 3.03 -10.42
C ASP A 80 -19.71 4.20 -11.03
N VAL A 81 -20.47 5.22 -11.41
CA VAL A 81 -19.96 6.47 -11.97
C VAL A 81 -19.84 7.50 -10.85
N VAL A 82 -18.65 8.07 -10.69
CA VAL A 82 -18.39 9.12 -9.71
C VAL A 82 -18.30 10.46 -10.44
N PRO A 83 -19.30 11.36 -10.29
CA PRO A 83 -19.27 12.66 -10.95
C PRO A 83 -18.18 13.56 -10.37
N ARG A 84 -17.73 14.50 -11.20
CA ARG A 84 -16.82 15.57 -10.75
C ARG A 84 -17.53 16.47 -9.74
N THR A 85 -16.79 16.97 -8.75
CA THR A 85 -17.25 18.03 -7.84
C THR A 85 -16.34 19.26 -7.95
N ASP A 86 -16.58 20.28 -7.12
CA ASP A 86 -15.72 21.47 -7.05
C ASP A 86 -14.29 21.13 -6.60
N VAL A 87 -14.12 20.06 -5.82
CA VAL A 87 -12.85 19.68 -5.18
C VAL A 87 -12.31 18.31 -5.61
N THR A 88 -13.13 17.47 -6.27
CA THR A 88 -12.73 16.14 -6.74
C THR A 88 -12.89 15.98 -8.25
N ARG A 89 -12.00 15.19 -8.86
CA ARG A 89 -12.15 14.74 -10.25
C ARG A 89 -13.23 13.66 -10.35
N SER A 90 -13.81 13.51 -11.54
CA SER A 90 -14.69 12.38 -11.85
C SER A 90 -13.90 11.07 -11.97
N GLY A 91 -14.60 9.95 -11.90
CA GLY A 91 -14.05 8.63 -12.19
C GLY A 91 -15.12 7.57 -12.23
N VAL A 92 -14.69 6.31 -12.22
CA VAL A 92 -15.57 5.14 -12.33
C VAL A 92 -15.00 3.95 -11.55
N GLY A 93 -15.83 2.92 -11.38
CA GLY A 93 -15.46 1.58 -10.93
C GLY A 93 -15.89 1.30 -9.50
N TYR A 94 -16.57 0.17 -9.32
CA TYR A 94 -17.07 -0.31 -8.04
C TYR A 94 -16.03 -1.18 -7.35
N SER A 95 -15.62 -2.26 -8.01
CA SER A 95 -14.67 -3.23 -7.45
C SER A 95 -13.22 -2.85 -7.73
N VAL A 96 -12.93 -2.25 -8.89
CA VAL A 96 -11.57 -1.79 -9.24
C VAL A 96 -11.65 -0.31 -9.66
N PRO A 97 -11.78 0.62 -8.70
CA PRO A 97 -11.95 2.03 -9.01
C PRO A 97 -10.77 2.63 -9.76
N SER A 98 -11.05 3.66 -10.56
CA SER A 98 -10.05 4.57 -11.13
C SER A 98 -9.21 5.26 -10.04
N THR A 99 -7.97 5.64 -10.36
CA THR A 99 -6.96 6.14 -9.41
C THR A 99 -7.44 7.28 -8.50
N PHE A 100 -8.09 8.32 -9.07
CA PHE A 100 -8.63 9.42 -8.27
C PHE A 100 -9.69 8.94 -7.27
N VAL A 101 -10.62 8.09 -7.73
CA VAL A 101 -11.71 7.55 -6.90
C VAL A 101 -11.15 6.68 -5.77
N THR A 102 -10.09 5.91 -6.02
CA THR A 102 -9.41 5.13 -5.00
C THR A 102 -8.98 6.00 -3.81
N GLY A 103 -8.25 7.09 -4.08
CA GLY A 103 -7.77 7.99 -3.02
C GLY A 103 -8.91 8.65 -2.24
N TYR A 104 -9.96 9.11 -2.94
CA TYR A 104 -11.13 9.71 -2.30
C TYR A 104 -11.86 8.72 -1.40
N ARG A 105 -12.02 7.46 -1.83
CA ARG A 105 -12.73 6.44 -1.06
C ARG A 105 -11.97 6.04 0.21
N TYR A 106 -10.65 5.94 0.16
CA TYR A 106 -9.85 5.75 1.38
C TYR A 106 -10.03 6.93 2.35
N ALA A 107 -9.92 8.16 1.85
CA ALA A 107 -10.05 9.36 2.67
C ALA A 107 -11.45 9.47 3.34
N LEU A 108 -12.52 9.11 2.63
CA LEU A 108 -13.89 9.11 3.17
C LEU A 108 -14.07 8.13 4.34
N MET A 109 -13.29 7.06 4.37
CA MET A 109 -13.30 6.08 5.46
C MET A 109 -12.33 6.43 6.60
N GLY A 110 -11.63 7.57 6.52
CA GLY A 110 -10.64 7.99 7.51
C GLY A 110 -9.26 7.32 7.37
N TYR A 111 -8.98 6.66 6.24
CA TYR A 111 -7.66 6.11 5.96
C TYR A 111 -6.74 7.18 5.37
N THR A 112 -5.51 7.19 5.86
CA THR A 112 -4.49 8.16 5.44
C THR A 112 -3.29 7.50 4.80
N THR A 113 -3.12 6.18 4.91
CA THR A 113 -2.00 5.45 4.31
C THR A 113 -2.48 4.16 3.66
N VAL A 114 -1.99 3.87 2.45
CA VAL A 114 -2.28 2.62 1.73
C VAL A 114 -1.04 2.11 0.98
N ILE A 115 -0.83 0.80 1.01
CA ILE A 115 0.36 0.18 0.41
C ILE A 115 -0.04 -0.79 -0.70
N GLU A 116 0.51 -0.59 -1.92
CA GLU A 116 0.37 -1.51 -3.04
C GLU A 116 1.27 -2.74 -2.82
N PRO A 117 0.69 -3.93 -2.60
CA PRO A 117 1.43 -5.04 -2.04
C PRO A 117 2.15 -5.88 -3.11
N ALA A 118 2.04 -5.56 -4.40
CA ALA A 118 2.63 -6.37 -5.48
C ALA A 118 2.96 -5.54 -6.74
N GLY A 119 4.09 -4.83 -6.71
CA GLY A 119 4.63 -4.15 -7.90
C GLY A 119 5.64 -5.04 -8.64
N PRO A 120 5.45 -5.35 -9.94
CA PRO A 120 6.49 -5.98 -10.72
C PRO A 120 7.66 -4.99 -10.91
N PRO A 121 8.93 -5.35 -10.62
CA PRO A 121 10.05 -4.41 -10.68
C PRO A 121 10.20 -3.67 -12.02
N LEU A 122 10.01 -4.36 -13.15
CA LEU A 122 10.07 -3.74 -14.47
C LEU A 122 8.91 -2.75 -14.71
N GLY A 123 7.76 -3.00 -14.11
CA GLY A 123 6.58 -2.15 -14.17
C GLY A 123 6.52 -1.06 -13.09
N ALA A 124 7.60 -0.85 -12.33
CA ALA A 124 7.62 0.12 -11.23
C ALA A 124 7.22 1.54 -11.65
N ARG A 125 7.60 1.97 -12.86
CA ARG A 125 7.18 3.29 -13.40
C ARG A 125 5.66 3.42 -13.47
N HIS A 126 4.97 2.42 -14.00
CA HIS A 126 3.50 2.42 -14.08
C HIS A 126 2.86 2.42 -12.68
N VAL A 127 3.43 1.67 -11.72
CA VAL A 127 2.96 1.74 -10.32
C VAL A 127 3.07 3.17 -9.78
N HIS A 128 4.22 3.83 -9.95
CA HIS A 128 4.41 5.21 -9.48
C HIS A 128 3.51 6.22 -10.18
N GLU A 129 3.29 6.09 -11.48
CA GLU A 129 2.37 6.94 -12.24
C GLU A 129 0.94 6.86 -11.68
N GLU A 130 0.44 5.66 -11.39
CA GLU A 130 -0.90 5.49 -10.79
C GLU A 130 -0.95 5.93 -9.33
N LEU A 131 0.10 5.69 -8.54
CA LEU A 131 0.18 6.18 -7.17
C LEU A 131 0.20 7.72 -7.13
N ASN A 132 0.88 8.38 -8.06
CA ASN A 132 0.87 9.83 -8.18
C ASN A 132 -0.53 10.39 -8.48
N ASP A 133 -1.33 9.66 -9.26
CA ASP A 133 -2.74 10.00 -9.55
C ASP A 133 -3.73 9.55 -8.46
N THR A 134 -3.27 8.96 -7.36
CA THR A 134 -4.10 8.54 -6.23
C THR A 134 -4.00 9.61 -5.13
N PRO A 135 -5.01 10.47 -4.94
CA PRO A 135 -4.87 11.67 -4.09
C PRO A 135 -4.96 11.37 -2.59
N ILE A 136 -4.57 12.35 -1.76
CA ILE A 136 -4.72 12.43 -0.29
C ILE A 136 -3.83 11.49 0.50
N VAL A 137 -3.94 10.18 0.29
CA VAL A 137 -3.28 9.16 1.13
C VAL A 137 -1.76 9.13 0.94
N ASP A 138 -0.99 8.82 1.97
CA ASP A 138 0.40 8.38 1.84
C ASP A 138 0.46 6.98 1.23
N LYS A 139 1.49 6.75 0.41
CA LYS A 139 1.56 5.57 -0.45
C LYS A 139 2.96 4.99 -0.51
N ALA A 140 3.03 3.67 -0.62
CA ALA A 140 4.22 2.95 -1.02
C ALA A 140 3.83 1.70 -1.83
N PHE A 141 4.82 0.97 -2.33
CA PHE A 141 4.57 -0.35 -2.91
C PHE A 141 5.69 -1.35 -2.59
N PHE A 142 5.35 -2.63 -2.69
CA PHE A 142 6.28 -3.73 -2.46
C PHE A 142 6.70 -4.41 -3.77
N PRO A 143 7.97 -4.30 -4.19
CA PRO A 143 8.47 -5.04 -5.34
C PRO A 143 8.44 -6.55 -5.11
N LEU A 144 7.97 -7.28 -6.12
CA LEU A 144 7.92 -8.74 -6.11
C LEU A 144 9.32 -9.34 -6.34
N MET A 145 9.74 -10.22 -5.42
CA MET A 145 11.06 -10.83 -5.42
C MET A 145 11.05 -12.37 -5.34
N GLY A 146 9.95 -12.98 -4.88
CA GLY A 146 9.85 -14.44 -4.66
C GLY A 146 10.02 -15.33 -5.90
N ASN A 147 9.98 -14.75 -7.10
CA ASN A 147 10.17 -15.44 -8.39
C ASN A 147 11.14 -14.67 -9.29
N ASN A 148 12.01 -13.84 -8.69
CA ASN A 148 13.00 -13.08 -9.41
C ASN A 148 14.20 -13.98 -9.72
N TYR A 149 14.63 -14.01 -11.00
CA TYR A 149 15.75 -14.82 -11.46
C TYR A 149 17.01 -14.68 -10.59
N PHE A 150 17.41 -13.45 -10.26
CA PHE A 150 18.63 -13.21 -9.47
C PHE A 150 18.48 -13.67 -8.01
N VAL A 151 17.28 -13.52 -7.44
CA VAL A 151 16.97 -14.04 -6.10
C VAL A 151 17.10 -15.56 -6.10
N LEU A 152 16.40 -16.23 -7.02
CA LEU A 152 16.44 -17.70 -7.14
C LEU A 152 17.86 -18.22 -7.36
N LYS A 153 18.63 -17.55 -8.23
CA LYS A 153 20.05 -17.87 -8.49
C LYS A 153 20.91 -17.73 -7.24
N TYR A 154 20.86 -16.61 -6.54
CA TYR A 154 21.72 -16.40 -5.37
C TYR A 154 21.33 -17.26 -4.17
N VAL A 155 20.04 -17.58 -4.01
CA VAL A 155 19.57 -18.57 -3.02
C VAL A 155 20.12 -19.96 -3.36
N SER A 156 20.06 -20.36 -4.64
CA SER A 156 20.62 -21.65 -5.12
C SER A 156 22.12 -21.76 -4.90
N GLU A 157 22.86 -20.67 -5.12
CA GLU A 157 24.31 -20.58 -4.91
C GLU A 157 24.72 -20.46 -3.43
N GLY A 158 23.76 -20.24 -2.51
CA GLY A 158 24.03 -19.93 -1.11
C GLY A 158 24.75 -18.59 -0.90
N ASP A 159 24.72 -17.69 -1.89
CA ASP A 159 25.44 -16.41 -1.89
C ASP A 159 24.59 -15.28 -1.29
N LEU A 160 24.50 -15.28 0.05
CA LEU A 160 23.72 -14.29 0.80
C LEU A 160 24.22 -12.86 0.62
N GLU A 161 25.51 -12.65 0.37
CA GLU A 161 26.07 -11.30 0.20
C GLU A 161 25.61 -10.69 -1.13
N LYS A 162 25.66 -11.45 -2.24
CA LYS A 162 25.08 -10.98 -3.50
C LYS A 162 23.56 -10.82 -3.43
N LEU A 163 22.86 -11.71 -2.71
CA LEU A 163 21.42 -11.59 -2.51
C LEU A 163 21.07 -10.27 -1.81
N LYS A 164 21.73 -9.93 -0.69
CA LYS A 164 21.53 -8.66 0.02
C LYS A 164 21.81 -7.44 -0.87
N ALA A 165 22.93 -7.47 -1.59
CA ALA A 165 23.30 -6.39 -2.51
C ALA A 165 22.24 -6.20 -3.61
N PHE A 166 21.74 -7.30 -4.18
CA PHE A 166 20.69 -7.27 -5.20
C PHE A 166 19.36 -6.75 -4.65
N VAL A 167 18.93 -7.20 -3.47
CA VAL A 167 17.69 -6.74 -2.82
C VAL A 167 17.78 -5.23 -2.54
N ALA A 168 18.90 -4.76 -1.98
CA ALA A 168 19.11 -3.34 -1.71
C ALA A 168 19.07 -2.49 -2.99
N TRP A 169 19.76 -2.95 -4.05
CA TRP A 169 19.71 -2.29 -5.35
C TRP A 169 18.30 -2.28 -5.93
N LEU A 170 17.55 -3.39 -5.85
CA LEU A 170 16.22 -3.49 -6.43
C LEU A 170 15.21 -2.58 -5.73
N LEU A 171 15.25 -2.51 -4.40
CA LEU A 171 14.45 -1.55 -3.61
C LEU A 171 14.77 -0.11 -4.03
N TRP A 172 16.05 0.25 -4.09
CA TRP A 172 16.49 1.58 -4.48
C TRP A 172 16.10 1.93 -5.93
N ALA A 173 16.33 1.02 -6.87
CA ALA A 173 16.09 1.23 -8.30
C ALA A 173 14.60 1.39 -8.60
N THR A 174 13.77 0.58 -7.95
CA THR A 174 12.31 0.62 -8.13
C THR A 174 11.62 1.65 -7.25
N LYS A 175 12.33 2.25 -6.27
CA LYS A 175 11.74 3.06 -5.19
C LYS A 175 10.66 2.29 -4.42
N GLY A 176 10.89 0.99 -4.25
CA GLY A 176 10.05 0.09 -3.47
C GLY A 176 10.36 0.16 -1.99
N TYR A 177 9.38 -0.21 -1.15
CA TYR A 177 9.49 -0.08 0.30
C TYR A 177 9.88 -1.38 1.02
N ALA A 178 9.34 -2.52 0.59
CA ALA A 178 9.60 -3.81 1.22
C ALA A 178 9.70 -4.96 0.21
N VAL A 179 10.33 -6.05 0.61
CA VAL A 179 10.41 -7.29 -0.15
C VAL A 179 9.05 -7.99 -0.12
N LYS A 180 8.45 -8.25 -1.29
CA LYS A 180 7.26 -9.09 -1.38
C LYS A 180 7.56 -10.45 -2.01
N ILE A 181 7.04 -11.48 -1.37
CA ILE A 181 7.06 -12.87 -1.84
C ILE A 181 5.60 -13.29 -2.08
N VAL A 182 5.32 -13.82 -3.27
CA VAL A 182 4.01 -14.39 -3.67
C VAL A 182 4.32 -15.68 -4.42
N ASN A 183 3.77 -16.81 -3.94
CA ASN A 183 4.02 -18.16 -4.48
C ASN A 183 5.49 -18.36 -4.89
N PRO A 184 6.45 -18.38 -3.93
CA PRO A 184 7.87 -18.39 -4.24
C PRO A 184 8.23 -19.63 -5.04
N GLY A 185 8.87 -19.45 -6.20
CA GLY A 185 9.16 -20.53 -7.14
C GLY A 185 7.99 -20.94 -8.04
N GLY A 186 6.74 -20.87 -7.57
CA GLY A 186 5.59 -21.30 -8.37
C GLY A 186 5.31 -20.43 -9.60
N VAL A 187 5.50 -19.11 -9.51
CA VAL A 187 5.36 -18.24 -10.71
C VAL A 187 6.50 -18.48 -11.71
N GLU A 188 7.69 -18.89 -11.24
CA GLU A 188 8.76 -19.36 -12.14
C GLU A 188 8.34 -20.64 -12.88
N MET A 189 7.79 -21.61 -12.16
CA MET A 189 7.27 -22.85 -12.75
C MET A 189 6.10 -22.61 -13.72
N TRP A 190 5.24 -21.62 -13.41
CA TRP A 190 4.10 -21.24 -14.25
C TRP A 190 4.49 -20.78 -15.65
N LYS A 191 5.69 -20.21 -15.83
CA LYS A 191 6.22 -19.84 -17.16
C LYS A 191 6.34 -21.03 -18.11
N TRP A 192 6.37 -22.24 -17.54
CA TRP A 192 6.46 -23.52 -18.25
C TRP A 192 5.18 -24.36 -18.13
N GLY A 193 4.07 -23.76 -17.69
CA GLY A 193 2.79 -24.45 -17.52
C GLY A 193 2.73 -25.41 -16.33
N LYS A 194 3.61 -25.22 -15.33
CA LYS A 194 3.68 -25.99 -14.09
C LYS A 194 3.41 -25.11 -12.86
N ASP A 195 3.44 -25.67 -11.66
CA ASP A 195 3.47 -24.93 -10.39
C ASP A 195 4.27 -25.74 -9.36
N VAL A 196 4.48 -25.16 -8.17
CA VAL A 196 4.87 -25.89 -6.97
C VAL A 196 3.63 -26.10 -6.09
N GLU A 197 3.48 -27.27 -5.48
CA GLU A 197 2.31 -27.61 -4.64
C GLU A 197 2.65 -27.58 -3.15
N SER A 198 3.93 -27.74 -2.81
CA SER A 198 4.47 -27.72 -1.45
C SER A 198 5.66 -26.77 -1.31
N ILE A 199 5.90 -26.30 -0.08
CA ILE A 199 7.07 -25.48 0.24
C ILE A 199 8.41 -26.23 0.15
N ASP A 200 8.35 -27.55 0.01
CA ASP A 200 9.50 -28.44 -0.14
C ASP A 200 9.66 -28.97 -1.57
N ASP A 201 8.78 -28.57 -2.50
CA ASP A 201 8.93 -28.91 -3.91
C ASP A 201 10.10 -28.17 -4.53
N VAL A 202 10.78 -28.83 -5.47
CA VAL A 202 11.93 -28.25 -6.17
C VAL A 202 11.44 -27.38 -7.32
N VAL A 203 11.88 -26.13 -7.34
CA VAL A 203 11.76 -25.23 -8.48
C VAL A 203 12.75 -25.69 -9.55
N GLU A 204 12.23 -26.38 -10.57
CA GLU A 204 13.03 -26.89 -11.69
C GLU A 204 13.84 -25.76 -12.35
N GLY A 205 15.10 -26.03 -12.70
CA GLY A 205 16.01 -25.04 -13.27
C GLY A 205 16.85 -24.26 -12.25
N PHE A 206 16.39 -24.13 -11.00
CA PHE A 206 17.16 -23.48 -9.93
C PHE A 206 17.55 -24.43 -8.79
N GLY A 207 16.85 -25.56 -8.62
CA GLY A 207 17.20 -26.54 -7.59
C GLY A 207 16.99 -26.06 -6.15
N VAL A 208 16.12 -25.05 -5.97
CA VAL A 208 15.74 -24.50 -4.66
C VAL A 208 14.28 -24.82 -4.35
N THR A 209 13.90 -24.76 -3.08
CA THR A 209 12.52 -24.90 -2.63
C THR A 209 11.91 -23.55 -2.22
N PRO A 210 10.57 -23.40 -2.25
CA PRO A 210 9.90 -22.22 -1.70
C PRO A 210 10.32 -21.90 -0.27
N ARG A 211 10.58 -22.91 0.57
CA ARG A 211 11.12 -22.74 1.94
C ARG A 211 12.46 -22.03 1.94
N GLN A 212 13.39 -22.42 1.06
CA GLN A 212 14.71 -21.79 0.97
C GLN A 212 14.65 -20.36 0.44
N ILE A 213 13.64 -20.02 -0.37
CA ILE A 213 13.45 -18.66 -0.90
C ILE A 213 12.93 -17.68 0.17
N VAL A 214 12.18 -18.19 1.16
CA VAL A 214 11.56 -17.36 2.22
C VAL A 214 12.52 -17.03 3.36
N VAL A 215 13.54 -17.87 3.60
CA VAL A 215 14.46 -17.79 4.75
C VAL A 215 15.65 -16.86 4.47
#